data_AF-N1Q4J8-F1
#
_entry.id   AF-N1Q4J8-F1
#
_cell.length_a   1.000
_cell.length_b   1.000
_cell.length_c   1.000
_cell.angle_alpha   90.00
_cell.angle_beta   90.00
_cell.angle_gamma   90.00
#
_symmetry.space_group_name_H-M   'P 1'
#
loop_
_entity.id
_entity.type
_entity.pdbx_description
1 polymer ?
#
loop_
_entity_poly.entity_id
_entity_poly.type
_entity_poly.pdbx_seq_one_letter_code
_entity_poly.pdbx_strand_id
1 'polypeptide(L)'
;MFRTIFTDLDGRIVQSVLKEGHSLLESWNIEDAHALQATADERTSGDIFRNRVPTKIFVVSHNHKPNSVIFRLSHAQFDSISIPILWNNFTECFEATEVSPAPEYSVYIRHVL
;
A
#
# COMPACT_ATOMS: atom_id res chain seq x y z
N MET A 1 -8.75 0.60 -0.31
CA MET A 1 -8.05 0.78 0.98
C MET A 1 -6.75 1.59 0.90
N PHE A 2 -5.99 1.56 -0.20
CA PHE A 2 -4.67 2.25 -0.25
C PHE A 2 -4.72 3.77 -0.17
N ARG A 3 -5.87 4.39 -0.46
CA ARG A 3 -6.09 5.84 -0.33
C ARG A 3 -6.78 6.24 0.98
N THR A 4 -6.88 5.32 1.94
CA THR A 4 -7.59 5.55 3.18
C THR A 4 -6.67 6.19 4.23
N ILE A 5 -7.14 7.26 4.86
CA ILE A 5 -6.56 7.82 6.09
C ILE A 5 -7.45 7.47 7.28
N PHE A 6 -6.83 7.31 8.46
CA PHE A 6 -7.53 7.17 9.73
C PHE A 6 -7.35 8.46 10.53
N THR A 7 -8.47 9.06 10.94
CA THR A 7 -8.50 10.32 11.71
C THR A 7 -9.43 10.18 12.91
N ASP A 8 -9.25 11.07 13.88
CA ASP A 8 -10.21 11.29 14.95
C ASP A 8 -11.28 12.29 14.48
N LEU A 9 -12.54 12.03 14.82
CA LEU A 9 -13.66 12.94 14.71
C LEU A 9 -14.50 12.79 15.99
N ASP A 10 -14.48 13.81 16.85
CA ASP A 10 -15.19 13.85 18.13
C ASP A 10 -14.91 12.62 19.02
N GLY A 11 -13.64 12.21 19.11
CA GLY A 11 -13.20 11.05 19.91
C GLY A 11 -13.51 9.69 19.27
N ARG A 12 -13.97 9.67 18.03
CA ARG A 12 -14.20 8.45 17.25
C ARG A 12 -13.18 8.34 16.14
N ILE A 13 -12.62 7.14 15.97
CA ILE A 13 -11.77 6.85 14.83
C ILE A 13 -12.66 6.65 13.61
N VAL A 14 -12.44 7.43 12.56
CA VAL A 14 -13.13 7.32 11.28
C VAL A 14 -12.14 7.08 10.15
N GLN A 15 -12.60 6.40 9.10
CA GLN A 15 -11.84 6.24 7.85
C GLN A 15 -12.31 7.28 6.83
N SER A 16 -11.38 7.94 6.15
CA SER A 16 -11.67 8.80 5.01
C SER A 16 -10.95 8.27 3.77
N VAL A 17 -11.69 8.04 2.69
CA VAL A 17 -11.15 7.57 1.42
C VAL A 17 -10.87 8.78 0.55
N LEU A 18 -9.60 9.03 0.25
CA LEU A 18 -9.21 10.15 -0.59
C LEU A 18 -9.58 9.89 -2.06
N LYS A 19 -10.06 10.93 -2.74
CA LYS A 19 -10.45 10.87 -4.16
C LYS A 19 -9.23 10.68 -5.06
N GLU A 20 -8.15 11.40 -4.78
CA GLU A 20 -6.90 11.33 -5.52
C GLU A 20 -5.84 10.60 -4.71
N GLY A 21 -5.04 9.79 -5.41
CA GLY A 21 -3.86 9.17 -4.82
C GLY A 21 -2.76 10.21 -4.71
N HIS A 22 -2.35 10.54 -3.48
CA HIS A 22 -1.05 11.19 -3.27
C HIS A 22 0.07 10.32 -3.86
N SER A 23 1.27 10.87 -4.04
CA SER A 23 2.43 10.12 -4.55
C SER A 23 2.74 8.89 -3.67
N LEU A 24 2.11 7.76 -3.99
CA LEU A 24 2.29 6.47 -3.30
C LEU A 24 3.57 5.77 -3.76
N LEU A 25 4.04 6.11 -4.96
CA LEU A 25 5.15 5.48 -5.63
C LEU A 25 6.43 6.26 -5.40
N GLU A 26 7.45 5.59 -4.87
CA GLU A 26 8.81 6.09 -4.78
C GLU A 26 9.76 5.08 -5.47
N SER A 27 10.83 5.58 -6.11
CA SER A 27 11.79 4.72 -6.82
C SER A 27 13.18 4.94 -6.25
N TRP A 28 13.87 3.84 -5.90
CA TRP A 28 15.22 3.88 -5.34
C TRP A 28 16.15 2.93 -6.08
N ASN A 29 17.45 3.20 -6.00
CA ASN A 29 18.50 2.35 -6.56
C ASN A 29 19.43 1.86 -5.44
N ILE A 30 19.66 0.56 -5.39
CA ILE A 30 20.68 -0.07 -4.54
C ILE A 30 21.83 -0.57 -5.43
N GLU A 31 23.05 -0.42 -4.94
CA GLU A 31 24.26 -0.92 -5.62
C GLU A 31 24.61 -2.34 -5.18
N ASP A 32 24.27 -2.68 -3.92
CA ASP A 32 24.46 -4.00 -3.33
C ASP A 32 23.11 -4.67 -3.09
N ALA A 33 22.89 -5.82 -3.73
CA ALA A 33 21.68 -6.63 -3.55
C ALA A 33 21.49 -7.11 -2.11
N HIS A 34 22.58 -7.32 -1.35
CA HIS A 34 22.50 -7.72 0.05
C HIS A 34 21.96 -6.62 0.97
N ALA A 35 22.02 -5.35 0.52
CA ALA A 35 21.48 -4.21 1.25
C ALA A 35 19.95 -4.06 1.10
N LEU A 36 19.29 -4.84 0.23
CA LEU A 36 17.85 -4.72 -0.05
C LEU A 36 17.01 -4.77 1.23
N GLN A 37 17.20 -5.82 2.05
CA GLN A 37 16.40 -6.01 3.26
C GLN A 37 16.64 -4.90 4.28
N ALA A 38 17.90 -4.57 4.57
CA ALA A 38 18.24 -3.52 5.53
C ALA A 38 17.69 -2.14 5.09
N THR A 39 17.76 -1.83 3.79
CA THR A 39 17.20 -0.60 3.22
C THR A 39 15.68 -0.58 3.30
N ALA A 40 15.04 -1.73 3.00
CA ALA A 40 13.61 -1.89 3.13
C ALA A 40 13.17 -1.67 4.58
N ASP A 41 13.86 -2.29 5.53
CA ASP A 41 13.57 -2.16 6.96
C ASP A 41 13.73 -0.71 7.41
N GLU A 42 14.85 -0.04 7.11
CA GLU A 42 15.05 1.37 7.47
C GLU A 42 13.94 2.27 6.94
N ARG A 43 13.56 2.11 5.68
CA ARG A 43 12.61 3.01 5.01
C ARG A 43 11.14 2.70 5.31
N THR A 44 10.87 1.46 5.71
CA THR A 44 9.54 1.03 6.16
C THR A 44 9.38 1.15 7.67
N SER A 45 10.50 1.22 8.42
CA SER A 45 10.52 1.55 9.84
C SER A 45 10.10 2.99 10.04
N GLY A 46 8.95 3.16 10.67
CA GLY A 46 8.39 4.47 10.93
C GLY A 46 6.93 4.35 11.33
N ASP A 47 6.54 5.17 12.29
CA ASP A 47 5.18 5.15 12.79
C ASP A 47 4.19 5.50 11.68
N ILE A 48 3.11 4.72 11.63
CA ILE A 48 1.94 5.05 10.83
C ILE A 48 1.20 6.17 11.57
N PHE A 49 1.38 7.40 11.10
CA PHE A 49 0.70 8.55 11.68
C PHE A 49 -0.78 8.59 11.28
N ARG A 50 -1.63 8.93 12.25
CA ARG A 50 -3.01 9.36 11.99
C ARG A 50 -2.98 10.55 11.02
N ASN A 51 -3.99 10.66 10.17
CA ASN A 51 -4.15 11.71 9.15
C ASN A 51 -3.14 11.69 7.99
N ARG A 52 -2.39 10.59 7.82
CA ARG A 52 -1.55 10.36 6.64
C ARG A 52 -1.94 9.05 5.97
N VAL A 53 -1.70 8.98 4.66
CA VAL A 53 -1.85 7.71 3.94
C VAL A 53 -0.72 6.79 4.39
N PRO A 54 -1.02 5.64 5.01
CA PRO A 54 0.01 4.69 5.46
C PRO A 54 0.70 4.01 4.28
N THR A 55 -0.02 3.84 3.17
CA THR A 55 0.43 3.13 1.99
C THR A 55 1.60 3.82 1.31
N LYS A 56 2.66 3.06 1.06
CA LYS A 56 3.72 3.39 0.11
C LYS A 56 4.08 2.17 -0.73
N ILE A 57 4.48 2.43 -1.96
CA ILE A 57 4.94 1.44 -2.93
C ILE A 57 6.34 1.89 -3.37
N PHE A 58 7.31 1.01 -3.22
CA PHE A 58 8.70 1.29 -3.58
C PHE A 58 9.10 0.41 -4.75
N VAL A 59 9.61 1.00 -5.82
CA VAL A 59 10.29 0.27 -6.90
C VAL A 59 11.78 0.34 -6.64
N VAL A 60 12.37 -0.82 -6.34
CA VAL A 60 13.79 -0.93 -6.05
C VAL A 60 14.52 -1.48 -7.27
N SER A 61 15.49 -0.71 -7.74
CA SER A 61 16.40 -1.11 -8.80
C SER A 61 17.74 -1.55 -8.21
N HIS A 62 18.33 -2.60 -8.76
CA HIS A 62 19.71 -2.98 -8.46
C HIS A 62 20.58 -2.66 -9.69
N ASN A 63 21.58 -1.79 -9.53
CA ASN A 63 22.40 -1.29 -10.64
C ASN A 63 21.56 -0.77 -11.82
N HIS A 64 20.56 0.06 -11.50
CA HIS A 64 19.58 0.66 -12.42
C HIS A 64 18.68 -0.32 -13.18
N LYS A 65 18.65 -1.59 -12.77
CA LYS A 65 17.71 -2.59 -13.30
C LYS A 65 16.60 -2.85 -12.29
N PRO A 66 15.31 -2.82 -12.69
CA PRO A 66 14.21 -3.18 -11.80
C PRO A 66 14.46 -4.55 -11.18
N ASN A 67 14.35 -4.63 -9.86
CA ASN A 67 14.66 -5.85 -9.12
C ASN A 67 13.51 -6.27 -8.21
N SER A 68 12.94 -5.32 -7.46
CA SER A 68 11.96 -5.62 -6.42
C SER A 68 10.89 -4.53 -6.32
N VAL A 69 9.69 -4.92 -5.87
CA VAL A 69 8.63 -3.99 -5.48
C VAL A 69 8.27 -4.25 -4.01
N ILE A 70 8.23 -3.20 -3.21
CA ILE A 70 7.93 -3.28 -1.78
C ILE A 70 6.65 -2.51 -1.49
N PHE A 71 5.70 -3.14 -0.81
CA PHE A 71 4.49 -2.51 -0.32
C PHE A 71 4.59 -2.28 1.19
N ARG A 72 4.48 -1.03 1.62
CA ARG A 72 4.30 -0.69 3.03
C ARG A 72 2.84 -0.39 3.28
N LEU A 73 2.18 -1.18 4.11
CA LEU A 73 0.75 -1.08 4.42
C LEU A 73 0.52 -1.11 5.92
N SER A 74 -0.55 -0.48 6.38
CA SER A 74 -1.06 -0.67 7.74
C SER A 74 -1.82 -1.99 7.84
N HIS A 75 -1.76 -2.67 8.98
CA HIS A 75 -2.61 -3.83 9.27
C HIS A 75 -4.12 -3.53 9.19
N ALA A 76 -4.53 -2.27 9.30
CA ALA A 76 -5.94 -1.90 9.12
C ALA A 76 -6.38 -1.89 7.64
N GLN A 77 -5.46 -2.07 6.69
CA GLN A 77 -5.73 -2.01 5.25
C GLN A 77 -5.81 -3.37 4.57
N PHE A 78 -5.35 -4.42 5.25
CA PHE A 78 -5.33 -5.78 4.71
C PHE A 78 -5.48 -6.80 5.84
N ASP A 79 -5.89 -7.99 5.46
CA ASP A 79 -5.99 -9.17 6.30
C ASP A 79 -5.36 -10.37 5.54
N SER A 80 -5.39 -11.55 6.16
CA SER A 80 -4.83 -12.76 5.56
C SER A 80 -5.54 -13.21 4.28
N ILE A 81 -6.79 -12.81 4.06
CA ILE A 81 -7.60 -13.19 2.89
C ILE A 81 -7.33 -12.24 1.71
N SER A 82 -7.13 -10.96 1.99
CA SER A 82 -6.96 -9.91 0.98
C SER A 82 -5.54 -9.82 0.42
N ILE A 83 -4.51 -10.32 1.11
CA ILE A 83 -3.12 -10.31 0.60
C ILE A 83 -2.98 -11.11 -0.72
N PRO A 84 -3.47 -12.36 -0.84
CA PRO A 84 -3.41 -13.07 -2.12
C PRO A 84 -4.16 -12.34 -3.24
N ILE A 85 -5.32 -11.75 -2.93
CA ILE A 85 -6.12 -10.98 -3.91
C ILE A 85 -5.35 -9.76 -4.40
N LEU A 86 -4.69 -9.04 -3.49
CA LEU A 86 -3.84 -7.90 -3.80
C LEU A 86 -2.71 -8.29 -4.76
N TRP A 87 -2.05 -9.42 -4.51
CA TRP A 87 -0.95 -9.89 -5.35
C TRP A 87 -1.40 -10.34 -6.75
N ASN A 88 -2.53 -11.03 -6.83
CA ASN A 88 -3.11 -11.45 -8.10
C ASN A 88 -3.50 -10.22 -8.95
N ASN A 89 -4.23 -9.27 -8.36
CA ASN A 89 -4.62 -8.04 -9.06
C ASN A 89 -3.41 -7.23 -9.51
N PHE A 90 -2.34 -7.18 -8.70
CA PHE A 90 -1.10 -6.51 -9.07
C PHE A 90 -0.44 -7.17 -10.29
N THR A 91 -0.44 -8.50 -10.33
CA THR A 91 0.11 -9.29 -11.45
C THR A 91 -0.72 -9.09 -12.72
N GLU A 92 -2.05 -9.19 -12.63
CA GLU A 92 -2.97 -8.98 -13.77
C GLU A 92 -2.83 -7.57 -14.35
N CYS A 93 -2.76 -6.54 -13.51
CA CYS A 93 -2.50 -5.17 -13.92
C CYS A 93 -1.16 -5.04 -14.67
N PHE A 94 -0.12 -5.73 -14.20
CA PHE A 94 1.21 -5.68 -14.81
C PHE A 94 1.23 -6.38 -16.18
N GLU A 95 0.47 -7.47 -16.32
CA GLU A 95 0.31 -8.21 -17.58
C GLU A 95 -0.67 -7.53 -18.57
N ALA A 96 -1.12 -6.31 -18.26
CA ALA A 96 -2.09 -5.55 -19.04
C ALA A 96 -3.43 -6.29 -19.27
N THR A 97 -3.80 -7.18 -18.35
CA THR A 97 -5.13 -7.81 -18.33
C THR A 97 -6.12 -6.84 -17.69
N GLU A 98 -7.36 -6.80 -18.20
CA GLU A 98 -8.42 -6.03 -17.56
C GLU A 98 -8.72 -6.59 -16.17
N VAL A 99 -8.44 -5.79 -15.14
CA VAL A 99 -8.82 -6.13 -13.77
C VAL A 99 -10.24 -5.64 -13.52
N SER A 100 -11.13 -6.55 -13.15
CA SER A 100 -12.49 -6.19 -12.78
C SER A 100 -12.50 -5.26 -11.57
N PRO A 101 -13.34 -4.21 -11.56
CA PRO A 101 -13.42 -3.29 -10.44
C PRO A 101 -13.88 -4.04 -9.18
N ALA A 102 -13.04 -4.01 -8.15
CA ALA A 102 -13.37 -4.57 -6.84
C ALA A 102 -14.35 -3.65 -6.09
N PRO A 103 -15.27 -4.21 -5.27
CA PRO A 103 -16.12 -3.42 -4.40
C PRO A 103 -15.30 -2.60 -3.41
N GLU A 104 -15.75 -1.40 -3.09
CA GLU A 104 -15.08 -0.58 -2.08
C GLU A 104 -15.34 -1.13 -0.67
N TYR A 105 -14.28 -1.21 0.15
CA TYR A 105 -14.41 -1.61 1.55
C TYR A 105 -15.33 -0.69 2.37
N SER A 106 -15.43 0.59 2.00
CA SER A 106 -16.37 1.56 2.57
C SER A 106 -17.84 1.12 2.41
N VAL A 107 -18.17 0.48 1.27
CA VAL A 107 -19.50 -0.05 0.98
C VAL A 107 -19.76 -1.29 1.83
N TYR A 108 -18.77 -2.19 1.97
CA TYR A 108 -18.88 -3.35 2.84
C TYR A 108 -19.16 -2.94 4.30
N ILE A 109 -18.32 -2.07 4.86
CA ILE A 109 -18.44 -1.61 6.25
C ILE A 109 -19.82 -1.00 6.53
N ARG A 110 -20.36 -0.20 5.61
CA ARG A 110 -21.70 0.39 5.76
C ARG A 110 -22.82 -0.66 5.90
N HIS A 111 -22.63 -1.87 5.39
CA HIS A 111 -23.62 -2.94 5.47
C HIS A 111 -23.46 -3.80 6.72
N VAL A 112 -22.27 -3.85 7.33
CA VAL A 112 -21.96 -4.77 8.45
C VAL A 112 -21.79 -4.09 9.81
N LEU A 113 -21.62 -2.75 9.85
CA LEU A 113 -21.59 -1.92 11.05
C LEU A 113 -22.71 -0.88 11.02
#